data_AF-A0A1H5L4X3-F1
#
_entry.id   AF-A0A1H5L4X3-F1
#
_cell.length_a   1.000
_cell.length_b   1.000
_cell.length_c   1.000
_cell.angle_alpha   90.00
_cell.angle_beta   90.00
_cell.angle_gamma   90.00
#
_symmetry.space_group_name_H-M   'P 1'
#
loop_
_entity.id
_entity.type
_entity.pdbx_description
1 polymer ?
#
loop_
_entity_poly.entity_id
_entity_poly.type
_entity_poly.pdbx_seq_one_letter_code
_entity_poly.pdbx_strand_id
1 'polypeptide(L)'
;MPEPDMNAVVGDHDILLLTLDTLRHDVAVELAAEGRIPHLARQLPGGRWEKRHAPGSFTYASHQAIFAGFLPTPAEPGPHPRLFAASFAGSETTAEGTFVYDTPDLVSGLAAAGYRTVCVGGVGFFNRRGPLGSVLPGLFQEAHWEEEFGVTSPHSFENQIARVEQVVGQLPTEQRLFLFVNVSALHQPNWFHLPGATREAGDTRETHAAALEYVDRHIGRLFAAASSRRRCFVIVCSDHGTAYGDDGYTGHRLGHESVWTVPYAHFFLDPAEAVR
;
A
#
# COMPACT_ATOMS: atom_id res chain seq x y z
N MET A 1 14.18 6.21 -12.95
CA MET A 1 13.35 6.22 -14.17
C MET A 1 12.75 7.61 -14.29
N PRO A 2 12.41 8.11 -15.49
CA PRO A 2 11.65 9.36 -15.57
C PRO A 2 10.34 9.20 -14.79
N GLU A 3 9.96 10.23 -14.03
CA GLU A 3 8.70 10.23 -13.26
C GLU A 3 7.51 10.09 -14.22
N PRO A 4 6.47 9.33 -13.85
CA PRO A 4 5.28 9.19 -14.69
C PRO A 4 4.51 10.52 -14.74
N ASP A 5 3.99 10.87 -15.91
CA ASP A 5 3.01 11.96 -16.04
C ASP A 5 1.64 11.47 -15.58
N MET A 6 1.24 11.87 -14.38
CA MET A 6 -0.02 11.45 -13.78
C MET A 6 -1.24 12.10 -14.44
N ASN A 7 -1.06 13.19 -15.20
CA ASN A 7 -2.15 13.74 -16.01
C ASN A 7 -2.51 12.83 -17.20
N ALA A 8 -1.55 12.03 -17.68
CA ALA A 8 -1.81 11.01 -18.69
C ALA A 8 -2.35 9.70 -18.08
N VAL A 9 -2.02 9.42 -16.81
CA VAL A 9 -2.51 8.22 -16.11
C VAL A 9 -3.97 8.39 -15.67
N VAL A 10 -4.28 9.50 -15.00
CA VAL A 10 -5.61 9.74 -14.45
C VAL A 10 -6.59 10.03 -15.58
N GLY A 11 -7.65 9.22 -15.66
CA GLY A 11 -8.64 9.25 -16.74
C GLY A 11 -8.45 8.15 -17.78
N ASP A 12 -7.28 7.50 -17.81
CA ASP A 12 -6.95 6.46 -18.79
C ASP A 12 -6.67 5.08 -18.15
N HIS A 13 -6.00 5.03 -17.00
CA HIS A 13 -5.58 3.78 -16.34
C HIS A 13 -6.45 3.45 -15.11
N ASP A 14 -6.48 2.18 -14.72
CA ASP A 14 -6.86 1.81 -13.35
C ASP A 14 -5.69 2.15 -12.41
N ILE A 15 -5.98 2.40 -11.13
CA ILE A 15 -4.96 2.77 -10.13
C ILE A 15 -5.08 1.83 -8.93
N LEU A 16 -3.98 1.15 -8.59
CA LEU A 16 -3.85 0.35 -7.38
C LEU A 16 -2.90 1.06 -6.41
N LEU A 17 -3.40 1.40 -5.22
CA LEU A 17 -2.59 1.80 -4.08
C LEU A 17 -2.57 0.67 -3.06
N LEU A 18 -1.40 0.05 -2.90
CA LEU A 18 -1.16 -1.05 -1.97
C LEU A 18 -0.28 -0.58 -0.81
N THR A 19 -0.83 -0.60 0.41
CA THR A 19 -0.02 -0.42 1.63
C THR A 19 0.27 -1.76 2.29
N LEU A 20 1.55 -2.07 2.45
CA LEU A 20 2.06 -3.19 3.23
C LEU A 20 2.22 -2.71 4.67
N ASP A 21 1.17 -2.90 5.48
CA ASP A 21 1.03 -2.28 6.79
C ASP A 21 2.19 -2.68 7.71
N THR A 22 2.91 -1.70 8.27
CA THR A 22 4.10 -1.87 9.14
C THR A 22 5.40 -2.34 8.47
N LEU A 23 5.44 -2.57 7.15
CA LEU A 23 6.63 -3.09 6.47
C LEU A 23 7.86 -2.18 6.64
N ARG A 24 8.91 -2.73 7.25
CA ARG A 24 10.22 -2.05 7.37
C ARG A 24 10.99 -2.08 6.05
N HIS A 25 11.66 -0.96 5.73
CA HIS A 25 12.51 -0.87 4.55
C HIS A 25 13.70 -1.83 4.56
N ASP A 26 14.38 -2.01 5.71
CA ASP A 26 15.55 -2.88 5.81
C ASP A 26 15.20 -4.34 5.50
N VAL A 27 14.07 -4.84 6.01
CA VAL A 27 13.56 -6.19 5.71
C VAL A 27 13.19 -6.32 4.23
N ALA A 28 12.49 -5.33 3.67
CA ALA A 28 12.08 -5.37 2.26
C ALA A 28 13.29 -5.42 1.30
N VAL A 29 14.33 -4.65 1.58
CA VAL A 29 15.57 -4.62 0.78
C VAL A 29 16.37 -5.92 0.93
N GLU A 30 16.50 -6.43 2.16
CA GLU A 30 17.18 -7.71 2.42
C GLU A 30 16.52 -8.85 1.65
N LEU A 31 15.20 -9.00 1.77
CA LEU A 31 14.47 -10.08 1.10
C LEU A 31 14.51 -9.97 -0.44
N ALA A 32 14.50 -8.75 -0.99
CA ALA A 32 14.68 -8.53 -2.42
C ALA A 32 16.09 -8.96 -2.87
N ALA A 33 17.13 -8.57 -2.14
CA ALA A 33 18.51 -8.90 -2.45
C ALA A 33 18.80 -10.41 -2.33
N GLU A 34 18.15 -11.08 -1.40
CA GLU A 34 18.24 -12.54 -1.19
C GLU A 34 17.36 -13.34 -2.17
N GLY A 35 16.54 -12.69 -3.00
CA GLY A 35 15.63 -13.35 -3.94
C GLY A 35 14.47 -14.08 -3.27
N ARG A 36 14.12 -13.70 -2.04
CA ARG A 36 13.05 -14.31 -1.22
C ARG A 36 11.66 -13.72 -1.48
N ILE A 37 11.61 -12.58 -2.17
CA ILE A 37 10.37 -11.97 -2.67
C ILE A 37 10.36 -11.83 -4.21
N PRO A 38 10.49 -12.95 -4.96
CA PRO A 38 10.66 -12.91 -6.41
C PRO A 38 9.46 -12.31 -7.16
N HIS A 39 8.24 -12.38 -6.62
CA HIS A 39 7.04 -11.90 -7.31
C HIS A 39 6.91 -10.38 -7.24
N LEU A 40 7.19 -9.78 -6.08
CA LEU A 40 7.31 -8.33 -5.89
C LEU A 40 8.53 -7.80 -6.64
N ALA A 41 9.71 -8.39 -6.40
CA ALA A 41 10.98 -7.89 -6.94
C ALA A 41 10.98 -7.79 -8.47
N ARG A 42 10.30 -8.71 -9.17
CA ARG A 42 10.16 -8.67 -10.63
C ARG A 42 9.46 -7.39 -11.13
N GLN A 43 8.53 -6.86 -10.36
CA GLN A 43 7.75 -5.67 -10.72
C GLN A 43 8.44 -4.36 -10.30
N LEU A 44 9.35 -4.43 -9.34
CA LEU A 44 10.06 -3.24 -8.87
C LEU A 44 10.95 -2.66 -9.98
N PRO A 45 10.98 -1.34 -10.17
CA PRO A 45 11.94 -0.68 -11.03
C PRO A 45 13.38 -1.10 -10.75
N GLY A 46 14.02 -1.78 -11.71
CA GLY A 46 15.37 -2.30 -11.55
C GLY A 46 15.51 -3.38 -10.46
N GLY A 47 14.41 -3.98 -10.00
CA GLY A 47 14.39 -4.97 -8.94
C GLY A 47 14.62 -4.42 -7.53
N ARG A 48 14.44 -3.11 -7.31
CA ARG A 48 14.83 -2.44 -6.06
C ARG A 48 13.71 -1.58 -5.47
N TRP A 49 13.63 -1.58 -4.15
CA TRP A 49 12.82 -0.64 -3.39
C TRP A 49 13.51 0.73 -3.32
N GLU A 50 12.71 1.79 -3.35
CA GLU A 50 13.17 3.12 -2.98
C GLU A 50 13.13 3.30 -1.45
N LYS A 51 14.18 3.91 -0.89
CA LYS A 51 14.20 4.33 0.52
C LYS A 51 13.40 5.61 0.67
N ARG A 52 12.30 5.56 1.43
CA ARG A 52 11.44 6.72 1.66
C ARG A 52 11.10 6.91 3.14
N HIS A 53 10.71 8.12 3.51
CA HIS A 53 10.19 8.45 4.83
C HIS A 53 8.67 8.39 4.83
N ALA A 54 8.11 7.67 5.79
CA ALA A 54 6.68 7.61 6.04
C ALA A 54 6.12 9.00 6.37
N PRO A 55 4.89 9.32 5.92
CA PRO A 55 4.28 10.61 6.24
C PRO A 55 3.69 10.65 7.67
N GLY A 56 3.63 9.51 8.36
CA GLY A 56 3.27 9.42 9.77
C GLY A 56 3.77 8.12 10.40
N SER A 57 3.90 8.09 11.73
CA SER A 57 4.49 6.95 12.47
C SER A 57 3.51 5.85 12.85
N PHE A 58 2.26 5.90 12.37
CA PHE A 58 1.23 4.88 12.59
C PHE A 58 0.11 5.01 11.56
N THR A 59 -0.67 3.94 11.40
CA THR A 59 -1.65 3.76 10.33
C THR A 59 -2.54 4.97 10.09
N TYR A 60 -3.23 5.49 11.11
CA TYR A 60 -4.21 6.57 10.90
C TYR A 60 -3.58 7.85 10.37
N ALA A 61 -2.50 8.32 11.02
CA ALA A 61 -1.83 9.56 10.59
C ALA A 61 -1.20 9.40 9.20
N SER A 62 -0.57 8.24 8.94
CA SER A 62 0.05 7.98 7.64
C SER A 62 -0.99 7.94 6.52
N HIS A 63 -2.11 7.22 6.72
CA HIS A 63 -3.14 7.11 5.69
C HIS A 63 -3.93 8.41 5.46
N GLN A 64 -4.12 9.25 6.49
CA GLN A 64 -4.65 10.60 6.28
C GLN A 64 -3.77 11.39 5.30
N ALA A 65 -2.45 11.35 5.49
CA ALA A 65 -1.50 12.03 4.62
C ALA A 65 -1.46 11.40 3.21
N ILE A 66 -1.40 10.06 3.12
CA ILE A 66 -1.42 9.32 1.84
C ILE A 66 -2.67 9.67 1.03
N PHE A 67 -3.85 9.63 1.65
CA PHE A 67 -5.10 10.00 0.97
C PHE A 67 -5.20 11.50 0.69
N ALA A 68 -4.42 12.36 1.34
CA ALA A 68 -4.25 13.76 0.96
C ALA A 68 -3.15 13.98 -0.11
N GLY A 69 -2.60 12.93 -0.71
CA GLY A 69 -1.59 13.00 -1.78
C GLY A 69 -0.13 13.04 -1.29
N PHE A 70 0.09 12.93 0.02
CA PHE A 70 1.42 12.84 0.63
C PHE A 70 1.84 11.36 0.78
N LEU A 71 2.25 10.75 -0.33
CA LEU A 71 2.91 9.44 -0.33
C LEU A 71 4.23 9.49 0.46
N PRO A 72 4.83 8.35 0.84
CA PRO A 72 6.17 8.34 1.40
C PRO A 72 7.15 9.16 0.54
N THR A 73 7.91 10.03 1.19
CA THR A 73 8.81 11.00 0.55
C THR A 73 10.19 10.39 0.37
N PRO A 74 10.89 10.56 -0.77
CA PRO A 74 12.28 10.12 -0.91
C PRO A 74 13.14 10.51 0.29
N ALA A 75 13.98 9.59 0.77
CA ALA A 75 14.80 9.79 1.97
C ALA A 75 16.05 10.68 1.73
N GLU A 76 16.16 11.28 0.54
CA GLU A 76 17.24 12.20 0.17
C GLU A 76 16.81 13.67 0.34
N PRO A 77 17.74 14.61 0.57
CA PRO A 77 17.41 16.03 0.65
C PRO A 77 16.85 16.58 -0.67
N GLY A 78 15.90 17.52 -0.58
CA GLY A 78 15.41 18.30 -1.72
C GLY A 78 13.90 18.31 -1.85
N PRO A 79 13.36 19.19 -2.72
CA PRO A 79 11.97 19.09 -3.13
C PRO A 79 11.80 17.84 -3.98
N HIS A 80 10.77 17.06 -3.68
CA HIS A 80 10.42 15.85 -4.42
C HIS A 80 9.05 16.05 -5.04
N PRO A 81 8.92 16.04 -6.38
CA PRO A 81 7.62 16.09 -7.05
C PRO A 81 6.67 15.01 -6.52
N ARG A 82 5.40 15.38 -6.36
CA ARG A 82 4.36 14.43 -5.93
C ARG A 82 3.61 13.89 -7.15
N LEU A 83 3.21 12.63 -7.09
CA LEU A 83 2.31 12.03 -8.10
C LEU A 83 0.94 12.73 -8.10
N PHE A 84 0.47 13.09 -6.91
CA PHE A 84 -0.83 13.71 -6.70
C PHE A 84 -0.71 14.89 -5.73
N ALA A 85 -1.47 15.95 -5.97
CA ALA A 85 -1.53 17.08 -5.06
C ALA A 85 -2.93 17.70 -5.01
N ALA A 86 -3.44 17.95 -3.81
CA ALA A 86 -4.57 18.84 -3.64
C ALA A 86 -4.21 20.26 -4.10
N SER A 87 -5.16 20.97 -4.69
CA SER A 87 -5.05 22.38 -5.00
C SER A 87 -5.04 23.18 -3.68
N PHE A 88 -3.87 23.67 -3.26
CA PHE A 88 -3.76 24.60 -2.15
C PHE A 88 -2.60 25.58 -2.39
N ALA A 89 -2.75 26.80 -1.88
CA ALA A 89 -1.72 27.82 -1.98
C ALA A 89 -0.47 27.39 -1.19
N GLY A 90 0.70 27.46 -1.82
CA GLY A 90 1.98 27.13 -1.18
C GLY A 90 2.49 25.70 -1.38
N SER A 91 1.92 24.91 -2.30
CA SER A 91 2.53 23.63 -2.69
C SER A 91 3.84 23.86 -3.46
N GLU A 92 4.97 23.57 -2.84
CA GLU A 92 6.31 23.69 -3.45
C GLU A 92 6.72 22.44 -4.26
N THR A 93 5.93 21.36 -4.18
CA THR A 93 6.25 20.04 -4.74
C THR A 93 5.25 19.58 -5.81
N THR A 94 4.43 20.48 -6.33
CA THR A 94 3.60 20.24 -7.51
C THR A 94 4.44 20.50 -8.76
N ALA A 95 4.58 19.50 -9.63
CA ALA A 95 5.29 19.58 -10.90
C ALA A 95 4.33 19.44 -12.09
N GLU A 96 4.82 19.62 -13.33
CA GLU A 96 4.01 19.52 -14.55
C GLU A 96 3.29 18.17 -14.69
N GLY A 97 3.95 17.07 -14.31
CA GLY A 97 3.37 15.72 -14.33
C GLY A 97 2.53 15.35 -13.10
N THR A 98 2.34 16.26 -12.13
CA THR A 98 1.52 16.01 -10.95
C THR A 98 0.04 16.11 -11.30
N PHE A 99 -0.76 15.09 -10.97
CA PHE A 99 -2.21 15.21 -11.06
C PHE A 99 -2.74 16.07 -9.91
N VAL A 100 -3.27 17.25 -10.25
CA VAL A 100 -3.84 18.20 -9.28
C VAL A 100 -5.34 18.03 -9.18
N TYR A 101 -5.86 17.92 -7.96
CA TYR A 101 -7.30 17.78 -7.69
C TYR A 101 -7.81 18.88 -6.74
N ASP A 102 -9.07 19.27 -6.91
CA ASP A 102 -9.74 20.33 -6.13
C ASP A 102 -10.71 19.76 -5.08
N THR A 103 -10.26 18.72 -4.38
CA THR A 103 -10.99 18.04 -3.30
C THR A 103 -10.12 17.91 -2.06
N PRO A 104 -10.70 17.72 -0.86
CA PRO A 104 -9.93 17.58 0.38
C PRO A 104 -8.95 16.40 0.38
N ASP A 105 -9.24 15.38 -0.42
CA ASP A 105 -8.47 14.14 -0.51
C ASP A 105 -8.47 13.59 -1.96
N LEU A 106 -7.46 12.78 -2.27
CA LEU A 106 -7.24 12.10 -3.53
C LEU A 106 -8.38 11.14 -3.89
N VAL A 107 -9.00 10.49 -2.90
CA VAL A 107 -10.07 9.51 -3.13
C VAL A 107 -11.27 10.21 -3.74
N SER A 108 -11.71 11.32 -3.14
CA SER A 108 -12.74 12.20 -3.66
C SER A 108 -12.36 12.80 -5.01
N GLY A 109 -11.08 13.13 -5.21
CA GLY A 109 -10.57 13.69 -6.47
C GLY A 109 -10.64 12.70 -7.63
N LEU A 110 -10.24 11.44 -7.39
CA LEU A 110 -10.36 10.36 -8.36
C LEU A 110 -11.83 10.01 -8.62
N ALA A 111 -12.69 10.02 -7.59
CA ALA A 111 -14.13 9.86 -7.78
C ALA A 111 -14.71 10.96 -8.69
N ALA A 112 -14.30 12.22 -8.52
CA ALA A 112 -14.70 13.32 -9.40
C ALA A 112 -14.15 13.17 -10.84
N ALA A 113 -12.99 12.52 -11.01
CA ALA A 113 -12.45 12.10 -12.31
C ALA A 113 -13.12 10.84 -12.91
N GLY A 114 -14.22 10.38 -12.31
CA GLY A 114 -15.04 9.27 -12.81
C GLY A 114 -14.53 7.87 -12.43
N TYR A 115 -13.64 7.76 -11.43
CA TYR A 115 -13.23 6.47 -10.90
C TYR A 115 -14.28 5.90 -9.94
N ARG A 116 -14.45 4.58 -9.96
CA ARG A 116 -15.01 3.83 -8.85
C ARG A 116 -13.92 3.72 -7.79
N THR A 117 -14.17 4.20 -6.57
CA THR A 117 -13.19 4.12 -5.49
C THR A 117 -13.55 3.01 -4.50
N VAL A 118 -12.62 2.06 -4.33
CA VAL A 118 -12.82 0.87 -3.49
C VAL A 118 -11.67 0.72 -2.49
N CYS A 119 -12.02 0.51 -1.23
CA CYS A 119 -11.10 0.15 -0.15
C CYS A 119 -11.29 -1.32 0.26
N VAL A 120 -10.21 -2.10 0.31
CA VAL A 120 -10.17 -3.40 0.98
C VAL A 120 -9.23 -3.28 2.18
N GLY A 121 -9.83 -3.15 3.36
CA GLY A 121 -9.12 -2.89 4.62
C GLY A 121 -8.60 -4.16 5.29
N GLY A 122 -7.49 -4.06 6.02
CA GLY A 122 -6.93 -5.15 6.81
C GLY A 122 -6.84 -4.84 8.31
N VAL A 123 -6.40 -3.63 8.68
CA VAL A 123 -6.17 -3.28 10.09
C VAL A 123 -7.32 -2.50 10.74
N GLY A 124 -7.21 -2.27 12.05
CA GLY A 124 -8.28 -1.71 12.88
C GLY A 124 -8.83 -0.35 12.44
N PHE A 125 -8.04 0.48 11.76
CA PHE A 125 -8.50 1.76 11.22
C PHE A 125 -9.34 1.65 9.95
N PHE A 126 -9.42 0.45 9.37
CA PHE A 126 -10.22 0.13 8.19
C PHE A 126 -11.34 -0.87 8.47
N ASN A 127 -11.52 -1.29 9.73
CA ASN A 127 -12.41 -2.40 10.06
C ASN A 127 -13.90 -2.06 10.02
N ARG A 128 -14.26 -0.78 9.85
CA ARG A 128 -15.65 -0.27 9.86
C ARG A 128 -16.40 -0.58 11.16
N ARG A 129 -15.69 -0.95 12.23
CA ARG A 129 -16.22 -1.20 13.57
C ARG A 129 -16.03 0.06 14.41
N GLY A 130 -17.14 0.64 14.81
CA GLY A 130 -17.17 1.89 15.58
C GLY A 130 -16.80 3.13 14.75
N PRO A 131 -16.87 4.33 15.36
CA PRO A 131 -16.69 5.59 14.63
C PRO A 131 -15.29 5.75 14.03
N LEU A 132 -14.22 5.44 14.79
CA LEU A 132 -12.84 5.65 14.35
C LEU A 132 -12.45 4.72 13.19
N GLY A 133 -12.81 3.43 13.26
CA GLY A 133 -12.54 2.45 12.21
C GLY A 133 -13.34 2.66 10.92
N SER A 134 -14.25 3.64 10.91
CA SER A 134 -15.06 4.00 9.75
C SER A 134 -14.58 5.28 9.05
N VAL A 135 -13.63 6.02 9.63
CA VAL A 135 -13.16 7.31 9.07
C VAL A 135 -12.44 7.12 7.74
N LEU A 136 -11.38 6.30 7.69
CA LEU A 136 -10.61 6.08 6.45
C LEU A 136 -11.43 5.32 5.40
N PRO A 137 -12.16 4.23 5.74
CA PRO A 137 -13.07 3.59 4.79
C PRO A 137 -14.14 4.53 4.23
N GLY A 138 -14.59 5.49 5.04
CA GLY A 138 -15.65 6.44 4.68
C GLY A 138 -15.26 7.43 3.58
N LEU A 139 -13.97 7.51 3.21
CA LEU A 139 -13.51 8.29 2.06
C LEU A 139 -13.85 7.62 0.72
N PHE A 140 -14.10 6.31 0.72
CA PHE A 140 -14.32 5.51 -0.48
C PHE A 140 -15.81 5.33 -0.75
N GLN A 141 -16.18 5.21 -2.03
CA GLN A 141 -17.56 4.89 -2.42
C GLN A 141 -17.93 3.45 -2.08
N GLU A 142 -16.93 2.59 -1.91
CA GLU A 142 -17.06 1.19 -1.52
C GLU A 142 -15.95 0.83 -0.53
N ALA A 143 -16.28 0.15 0.56
CA ALA A 143 -15.28 -0.33 1.50
C ALA A 143 -15.63 -1.70 2.05
N HIS A 144 -14.65 -2.61 2.03
CA HIS A 144 -14.77 -3.99 2.49
C HIS A 144 -13.85 -4.25 3.67
N TRP A 145 -14.40 -4.94 4.66
CA TRP A 145 -13.64 -5.54 5.75
C TRP A 145 -14.40 -6.74 6.31
N GLU A 146 -13.68 -7.82 6.60
CA GLU A 146 -14.16 -9.05 7.22
C GLU A 146 -13.12 -9.50 8.26
N GLU A 147 -13.51 -10.33 9.23
CA GLU A 147 -12.59 -10.79 10.29
C GLU A 147 -11.39 -11.54 9.70
N GLU A 148 -11.65 -12.27 8.62
CA GLU A 148 -10.71 -13.04 7.83
C GLU A 148 -9.68 -12.17 7.10
N PHE A 149 -9.89 -10.86 6.98
CA PHE A 149 -8.93 -9.89 6.41
C PHE A 149 -8.02 -9.30 7.51
N GLY A 150 -8.38 -9.53 8.77
CA GLY A 150 -7.74 -8.92 9.94
C GLY A 150 -6.35 -9.46 10.26
N VAL A 151 -5.65 -8.73 11.13
CA VAL A 151 -4.29 -9.05 11.62
C VAL A 151 -4.18 -10.39 12.35
N THR A 152 -5.29 -10.98 12.78
CA THR A 152 -5.30 -12.28 13.47
C THR A 152 -5.50 -13.45 12.51
N SER A 153 -5.68 -13.19 11.21
CA SER A 153 -5.93 -14.22 10.20
C SER A 153 -4.63 -14.61 9.48
N PRO A 154 -4.18 -15.88 9.57
CA PRO A 154 -3.02 -16.37 8.81
C PRO A 154 -3.21 -16.34 7.29
N HIS A 155 -4.46 -16.23 6.84
CA HIS A 155 -4.86 -16.20 5.43
C HIS A 155 -5.38 -14.82 4.99
N SER A 156 -5.05 -13.76 5.75
CA SER A 156 -5.60 -12.42 5.56
C SER A 156 -5.50 -11.92 4.12
N PHE A 157 -4.31 -11.99 3.56
CA PHE A 157 -4.06 -11.47 2.22
C PHE A 157 -4.78 -12.26 1.11
N GLU A 158 -4.86 -13.59 1.18
CA GLU A 158 -5.62 -14.40 0.22
C GLU A 158 -7.12 -14.06 0.24
N ASN A 159 -7.67 -13.82 1.44
CA ASN A 159 -9.07 -13.43 1.60
C ASN A 159 -9.33 -12.01 1.08
N GLN A 160 -8.40 -11.08 1.30
CA GLN A 160 -8.45 -9.75 0.70
C GLN A 160 -8.41 -9.82 -0.83
N ILE A 161 -7.52 -10.66 -1.40
CA ILE A 161 -7.43 -10.88 -2.85
C ILE A 161 -8.73 -11.44 -3.39
N ALA A 162 -9.35 -12.42 -2.72
CA ALA A 162 -10.62 -12.99 -3.15
C ALA A 162 -11.73 -11.91 -3.24
N ARG A 163 -11.76 -10.96 -2.28
CA ARG A 163 -12.67 -9.82 -2.35
C ARG A 163 -12.31 -8.87 -3.50
N VAL A 164 -11.02 -8.61 -3.73
CA VAL A 164 -10.59 -7.81 -4.89
C VAL A 164 -11.04 -8.45 -6.21
N GLU A 165 -10.84 -9.76 -6.38
CA GLU A 165 -11.27 -10.51 -7.57
C GLU A 165 -12.78 -10.38 -7.81
N GLN A 166 -13.60 -10.43 -6.74
CA GLN A 166 -15.05 -10.21 -6.81
C GLN A 166 -15.40 -8.78 -7.25
N VAL A 167 -14.78 -7.77 -6.64
CA VAL A 167 -15.01 -6.35 -6.97
C VAL A 167 -14.66 -6.10 -8.44
N VAL A 168 -13.47 -6.51 -8.87
CA VAL A 168 -13.00 -6.30 -10.24
C VAL A 168 -13.90 -7.02 -11.24
N GLY A 169 -14.28 -8.27 -10.97
CA GLY A 169 -15.13 -9.07 -11.86
C GLY A 169 -16.56 -8.54 -12.04
N GLN A 170 -17.04 -7.68 -11.14
CA GLN A 170 -18.37 -7.07 -11.22
C GLN A 170 -18.36 -5.69 -11.90
N LEU A 171 -17.19 -5.09 -12.14
CA LEU A 171 -17.08 -3.75 -12.69
C LEU A 171 -17.12 -3.76 -14.23
N PRO A 172 -17.99 -2.95 -14.86
CA PRO A 172 -17.96 -2.76 -16.32
C PRO A 172 -16.58 -2.30 -16.77
N THR A 173 -16.11 -2.78 -17.94
CA THR A 173 -14.79 -2.42 -18.51
C THR A 173 -14.54 -0.91 -18.58
N GLU A 174 -15.61 -0.14 -18.83
CA GLU A 174 -15.50 1.31 -19.00
C GLU A 174 -15.39 2.05 -17.67
N GLN A 175 -15.76 1.38 -16.57
CA GLN A 175 -15.61 1.91 -15.22
C GLN A 175 -14.15 1.74 -14.77
N ARG A 176 -13.43 2.87 -14.77
CA ARG A 176 -12.10 2.98 -14.15
C ARG A 176 -12.19 2.73 -12.65
N LEU A 177 -11.18 2.08 -12.11
CA LEU A 177 -11.09 1.67 -10.72
C LEU A 177 -9.89 2.34 -10.05
N PHE A 178 -10.14 2.97 -8.91
CA PHE A 178 -9.12 3.26 -7.91
C PHE A 178 -9.32 2.27 -6.77
N LEU A 179 -8.40 1.31 -6.68
CA LEU A 179 -8.40 0.27 -5.67
C LEU A 179 -7.33 0.58 -4.63
N PHE A 180 -7.75 0.67 -3.38
CA PHE A 180 -6.87 0.71 -2.23
C PHE A 180 -6.92 -0.62 -1.49
N VAL A 181 -5.75 -1.19 -1.17
CA VAL A 181 -5.63 -2.40 -0.35
C VAL A 181 -4.64 -2.14 0.78
N ASN A 182 -5.09 -2.31 2.03
CA ASN A 182 -4.26 -2.27 3.22
C ASN A 182 -3.97 -3.70 3.69
N VAL A 183 -2.78 -4.22 3.40
CA VAL A 183 -2.39 -5.59 3.71
C VAL A 183 -2.02 -5.72 5.18
N SER A 184 -2.77 -6.52 5.92
CA SER A 184 -2.62 -6.68 7.37
C SER A 184 -1.54 -7.67 7.80
N ALA A 185 -1.06 -8.53 6.90
CA ALA A 185 -0.26 -9.71 7.25
C ALA A 185 1.05 -9.41 8.00
N LEU A 186 1.66 -8.25 7.77
CA LEU A 186 2.90 -7.87 8.44
C LEU A 186 2.67 -7.20 9.81
N HIS A 187 1.49 -6.62 10.03
CA HIS A 187 1.13 -6.03 11.31
C HIS A 187 0.99 -7.12 12.37
N GLN A 188 1.37 -6.79 13.60
CA GLN A 188 1.26 -7.71 14.73
C GLN A 188 -0.20 -8.17 15.00
N PRO A 189 -0.42 -9.44 15.39
CA PRO A 189 0.55 -10.53 15.46
C PRO A 189 0.96 -11.08 14.08
N ASN A 190 2.25 -11.36 13.88
CA ASN A 190 2.77 -11.96 12.65
C ASN A 190 3.63 -13.23 12.87
N TRP A 191 3.84 -13.64 14.13
CA TRP A 191 4.60 -14.84 14.51
C TRP A 191 4.16 -16.11 13.77
N PHE A 192 2.88 -16.27 13.49
CA PHE A 192 2.35 -17.48 12.85
C PHE A 192 2.76 -17.65 11.38
N HIS A 193 3.39 -16.64 10.77
CA HIS A 193 3.95 -16.78 9.42
C HIS A 193 5.31 -17.50 9.41
N LEU A 194 6.01 -17.57 10.54
CA LEU A 194 7.29 -18.29 10.66
C LEU A 194 7.06 -19.70 11.22
N PRO A 195 7.39 -20.78 10.47
CA PRO A 195 7.28 -22.13 10.98
C PRO A 195 8.07 -22.33 12.28
N GLY A 196 7.39 -22.82 13.32
CA GLY A 196 7.98 -23.09 14.63
C GLY A 196 7.98 -21.92 15.60
N ALA A 197 7.62 -20.70 15.16
CA ALA A 197 7.38 -19.59 16.07
C ALA A 197 6.07 -19.77 16.86
N THR A 198 6.01 -19.18 18.05
CA THR A 198 4.82 -19.27 18.93
C THR A 198 4.37 -17.90 19.39
N ARG A 199 3.12 -17.82 19.84
CA ARG A 199 2.56 -16.59 20.42
C ARG A 199 3.37 -16.08 21.61
N GLU A 200 3.91 -16.98 22.42
CA GLU A 200 4.70 -16.66 23.62
C GLU A 200 6.06 -16.06 23.27
N ALA A 201 6.67 -16.49 22.16
CA ALA A 201 7.90 -15.90 21.64
C ALA A 201 7.66 -14.48 21.09
N GLY A 202 6.42 -14.19 20.67
CA GLY A 202 6.03 -12.90 20.11
C GLY A 202 6.55 -12.68 18.70
N ASP A 203 6.30 -11.49 18.18
CA ASP A 203 6.75 -11.09 16.85
C ASP A 203 8.20 -10.58 16.90
N THR A 204 8.96 -10.92 15.87
CA THR A 204 10.36 -10.54 15.68
C THR A 204 10.58 -10.03 14.26
N ARG A 205 11.80 -9.57 13.97
CA ARG A 205 12.20 -9.22 12.60
C ARG A 205 12.11 -10.43 11.66
N GLU A 206 12.39 -11.64 12.15
CA GLU A 206 12.30 -12.88 11.38
C GLU A 206 10.86 -13.26 11.05
N THR A 207 9.93 -13.10 11.99
CA THR A 207 8.50 -13.35 11.73
C THR A 207 7.92 -12.30 10.78
N HIS A 208 8.39 -11.06 10.87
CA HIS A 208 8.07 -10.00 9.92
C HIS A 208 8.55 -10.31 8.50
N ALA A 209 9.78 -10.84 8.36
CA ALA A 209 10.30 -11.30 7.08
C ALA A 209 9.46 -12.45 6.50
N ALA A 210 9.12 -13.45 7.32
CA ALA A 210 8.28 -14.56 6.91
C ALA A 210 6.87 -14.12 6.47
N ALA A 211 6.32 -13.08 7.11
CA ALA A 211 5.06 -12.45 6.71
C ALA A 211 5.16 -11.76 5.33
N LEU A 212 6.27 -11.09 5.02
CA LEU A 212 6.48 -10.52 3.68
C LEU A 212 6.62 -11.62 2.62
N GLU A 213 7.32 -12.72 2.91
CA GLU A 213 7.37 -13.89 2.02
C GLU A 213 5.98 -14.51 1.81
N TYR A 214 5.11 -14.50 2.82
CA TYR A 214 3.71 -14.88 2.67
C TYR A 214 2.97 -13.96 1.69
N VAL A 215 3.09 -12.64 1.85
CA VAL A 215 2.49 -11.67 0.92
C VAL A 215 3.01 -11.91 -0.50
N ASP A 216 4.31 -12.08 -0.68
CA ASP A 216 4.93 -12.28 -1.99
C ASP A 216 4.40 -13.52 -2.72
N ARG A 217 4.16 -14.64 -2.02
CA ARG A 217 3.58 -15.85 -2.62
C ARG A 217 2.22 -15.63 -3.27
N HIS A 218 1.46 -14.63 -2.82
CA HIS A 218 0.09 -14.37 -3.28
C HIS A 218 -0.04 -13.09 -4.11
N ILE A 219 0.96 -12.19 -4.09
CA ILE A 219 0.88 -10.86 -4.72
C ILE A 219 0.58 -10.91 -6.22
N GLY A 220 1.04 -11.95 -6.91
CA GLY A 220 0.78 -12.13 -8.35
C GLY A 220 -0.70 -12.21 -8.67
N ARG A 221 -1.52 -12.80 -7.79
CA ARG A 221 -2.98 -12.84 -7.96
C ARG A 221 -3.60 -11.45 -7.86
N LEU A 222 -3.14 -10.63 -6.91
CA LEU A 222 -3.61 -9.25 -6.78
C LEU A 222 -3.29 -8.43 -8.04
N PHE A 223 -2.06 -8.54 -8.54
CA PHE A 223 -1.62 -7.83 -9.73
C PHE A 223 -2.35 -8.29 -10.99
N ALA A 224 -2.60 -9.60 -11.14
CA ALA A 224 -3.41 -10.13 -12.22
C ALA A 224 -4.84 -9.60 -12.16
N ALA A 225 -5.48 -9.58 -10.98
CA ALA A 225 -6.81 -9.02 -10.81
C ALA A 225 -6.83 -7.52 -11.17
N ALA A 226 -5.90 -6.73 -10.60
CA ALA A 226 -5.85 -5.28 -10.80
C ALA A 226 -5.62 -4.86 -12.27
N SER A 227 -4.91 -5.67 -13.06
CA SER A 227 -4.62 -5.39 -14.47
C SER A 227 -5.50 -6.14 -15.46
N SER A 228 -6.43 -6.97 -14.99
CA SER A 228 -7.23 -7.88 -15.84
C SER A 228 -8.13 -7.17 -16.87
N ARG A 229 -8.56 -5.93 -16.57
CA ARG A 229 -9.51 -5.17 -17.42
C ARG A 229 -8.85 -4.05 -18.20
N ARG A 230 -7.79 -3.46 -17.66
CA ARG A 230 -7.18 -2.22 -18.12
C ARG A 230 -5.75 -2.13 -17.60
N ARG A 231 -4.90 -1.40 -18.30
CA ARG A 231 -3.58 -1.04 -17.79
C ARG A 231 -3.70 -0.39 -16.42
N CYS A 232 -2.91 -0.85 -15.47
CA CYS A 232 -2.99 -0.43 -14.08
C CYS A 232 -1.70 0.27 -13.66
N PHE A 233 -1.82 1.47 -13.10
CA PHE A 233 -0.73 2.13 -12.41
C PHE A 233 -0.73 1.70 -10.94
N VAL A 234 0.35 1.05 -10.52
CA VAL A 234 0.48 0.47 -9.19
C VAL A 234 1.43 1.31 -8.36
N ILE A 235 1.02 1.62 -7.13
CA ILE A 235 1.88 2.14 -6.06
C ILE A 235 1.91 1.06 -4.98
N VAL A 236 3.12 0.60 -4.62
CA VAL A 236 3.34 -0.28 -3.48
C VAL A 236 4.23 0.44 -2.50
N CYS A 237 3.76 0.63 -1.27
CA CYS A 237 4.55 1.22 -0.22
C CYS A 237 4.19 0.66 1.14
N SER A 238 4.94 1.07 2.17
CA SER A 238 4.46 0.95 3.54
C SER A 238 3.95 2.28 4.07
N ASP A 239 2.98 2.23 4.96
CA ASP A 239 2.44 3.39 5.66
C ASP A 239 3.37 3.84 6.80
N HIS A 240 3.98 2.90 7.50
CA HIS A 240 5.05 3.09 8.49
C HIS A 240 5.77 1.75 8.71
N GLY A 241 6.89 1.75 9.41
CA GLY A 241 7.55 0.53 9.87
C GLY A 241 7.19 0.17 11.32
N THR A 242 7.98 -0.72 11.94
CA THR A 242 7.81 -1.15 13.34
C THR A 242 9.14 -1.54 13.97
N ALA A 243 9.28 -1.36 15.28
CA ALA A 243 10.45 -1.78 16.05
C ALA A 243 10.22 -3.14 16.74
N TYR A 244 11.26 -3.97 16.77
CA TYR A 244 11.29 -5.31 17.38
C TYR A 244 12.33 -5.39 18.52
N GLY A 245 12.45 -4.32 19.32
CA GLY A 245 13.50 -4.17 20.33
C GLY A 245 14.67 -3.30 19.87
N ASP A 246 14.61 -2.74 18.65
CA ASP A 246 15.62 -1.81 18.11
C ASP A 246 15.84 -0.65 19.08
N ASP A 247 17.08 -0.46 19.56
CA ASP A 247 17.44 0.55 20.57
C ASP A 247 16.57 0.55 21.85
N GLY A 248 15.99 -0.61 22.19
CA GLY A 248 15.07 -0.76 23.32
C GLY A 248 13.62 -0.33 23.03
N TYR A 249 13.29 -0.01 21.77
CA TYR A 249 11.94 0.32 21.32
C TYR A 249 11.21 -0.88 20.71
N THR A 250 9.91 -0.97 20.96
CA THR A 250 9.03 -1.99 20.36
C THR A 250 7.76 -1.33 19.82
N GLY A 251 7.31 -1.76 18.65
CA GLY A 251 6.11 -1.27 17.97
C GLY A 251 6.35 0.01 17.18
N HIS A 252 5.28 0.80 17.01
CA HIS A 252 5.26 2.03 16.23
C HIS A 252 4.61 3.17 17.05
N ARG A 253 4.41 4.35 16.45
CA ARG A 253 4.15 5.65 17.14
C ARG A 253 5.37 6.24 17.87
N LEU A 254 6.55 6.11 17.25
CA LEU A 254 7.81 6.58 17.81
C LEU A 254 8.75 7.09 16.71
N GLY A 255 9.75 7.90 17.10
CA GLY A 255 10.67 8.61 16.21
C GLY A 255 11.86 7.79 15.69
N HIS A 256 11.79 6.46 15.71
CA HIS A 256 12.92 5.58 15.36
C HIS A 256 12.97 5.29 13.85
N GLU A 257 14.18 5.07 13.31
CA GLU A 257 14.39 4.86 11.87
C GLU A 257 13.61 3.64 11.34
N SER A 258 13.50 2.57 12.13
CA SER A 258 12.71 1.38 11.77
C SER A 258 11.21 1.63 11.60
N VAL A 259 10.68 2.76 12.10
CA VAL A 259 9.27 3.17 11.93
C VAL A 259 9.12 4.19 10.81
N TRP A 260 10.08 5.09 10.65
CA TRP A 260 9.95 6.16 9.65
C TRP A 260 10.51 5.79 8.29
N THR A 261 11.42 4.82 8.19
CA THR A 261 11.98 4.39 6.90
C THR A 261 11.17 3.25 6.31
N VAL A 262 10.54 3.52 5.18
CA VAL A 262 9.63 2.60 4.50
C VAL A 262 10.05 2.34 3.06
N PRO A 263 9.75 1.15 2.51
CA PRO A 263 9.94 0.86 1.10
C PRO A 263 8.83 1.51 0.27
N TYR A 264 9.19 1.89 -0.95
CA TYR A 264 8.27 2.42 -1.95
C TYR A 264 8.67 1.94 -3.35
N ALA A 265 7.66 1.70 -4.19
CA ALA A 265 7.81 1.59 -5.63
C ALA A 265 6.50 1.98 -6.33
N HIS A 266 6.61 2.41 -7.59
CA HIS A 266 5.48 2.46 -8.52
C HIS A 266 5.87 1.90 -9.89
N PHE A 267 4.91 1.32 -10.60
CA PHE A 267 5.11 0.70 -11.91
C PHE A 267 3.77 0.54 -12.64
N PHE A 268 3.83 0.15 -13.91
CA PHE A 268 2.65 -0.18 -14.71
C PHE A 268 2.51 -1.69 -14.84
N LEU A 269 1.27 -2.18 -14.78
CA LEU A 269 0.90 -3.53 -15.14
C LEU A 269 0.07 -3.52 -16.42
N ASP A 270 0.44 -4.34 -17.39
CA ASP A 270 -0.27 -4.47 -18.65
C ASP A 270 -1.22 -5.70 -18.63
N PRO A 271 -2.47 -5.59 -19.14
CA PRO A 271 -3.42 -6.70 -19.14
C PRO A 271 -2.91 -7.96 -19.86
N ALA A 272 -2.04 -7.79 -20.86
CA ALA A 272 -1.48 -8.87 -21.65
C ALA A 272 -0.49 -9.76 -20.88
N GLU A 273 0.06 -9.28 -19.76
CA GLU A 273 0.96 -10.06 -18.90
C GLU A 273 0.21 -10.92 -17.88
N ALA A 274 -1.04 -10.58 -17.56
CA ALA A 274 -1.88 -11.33 -16.61
C ALA A 274 -2.39 -12.68 -17.14
N VAL A 275 -2.20 -12.96 -18.44
CA VAL A 275 -2.64 -14.20 -19.13
C VAL A 275 -1.49 -15.22 -19.29
N ARG A 276 -0.26 -14.87 -18.89
CA ARG A 276 0.92 -15.76 -18.95
C ARG A 276 1.29 -16.33 -17.59
#